data_AF-A0ABC8UND2-F1
#
_entry.id   AF-A0ABC8UND2-F1
#
_cell.length_a   1.000
_cell.length_b   1.000
_cell.length_c   1.000
_cell.angle_alpha   90.00
_cell.angle_beta   90.00
_cell.angle_gamma   90.00
#
_symmetry.space_group_name_H-M   'P 1'
#
loop_
_entity.id
_entity.type
_entity.pdbx_description
1 polymer ?
#
loop_
_entity_poly.entity_id
_entity_poly.type
_entity_poly.pdbx_seq_one_letter_code
_entity_poly.pdbx_strand_id
1 'polypeptide(L)'
;MHIGITIAAELGSLHGIKIRIPGNRLLSNRMVRCLTNVEAFILRAADIEEVTSLFARFLRNTRVQGAIRYESPYWRGLAATRIQVAWRYRKKRLSRTDTSSSLIESLVITRARRHERT
;
A
#
# COMPACT_ATOMS: atom_id res chain seq x y z
N MET A 1 17.38 20.26 -3.83
CA MET A 1 17.04 20.26 -2.40
C MET A 1 15.81 19.40 -2.19
N HIS A 2 15.97 18.11 -1.90
CA HIS A 2 14.83 17.25 -1.53
C HIS A 2 14.73 17.25 -0.01
N ILE A 3 13.78 18.02 0.53
CA ILE A 3 13.44 18.02 1.95
C ILE A 3 12.67 16.71 2.22
N GLY A 4 13.40 15.69 2.67
CA GLY A 4 12.83 14.42 3.09
C GLY A 4 12.62 14.43 4.59
N ILE A 5 11.40 14.73 5.03
CA ILE A 5 10.97 14.50 6.42
C ILE A 5 11.18 13.00 6.71
N THR A 6 12.05 12.66 7.64
CA THR A 6 12.16 11.30 8.18
C THR A 6 12.54 11.40 9.65
N ILE A 7 11.56 11.08 10.50
CA ILE A 7 11.73 10.96 11.95
C ILE A 7 12.64 9.75 12.20
N ALA A 8 13.84 10.02 12.72
CA ALA A 8 14.69 9.01 13.32
C ALA A 8 14.03 8.55 14.62
N ALA A 9 13.67 7.27 14.69
CA ALA A 9 13.56 6.57 15.95
C ALA A 9 14.61 5.46 15.90
N GLU A 10 15.82 5.78 16.35
CA GLU A 10 16.72 4.75 16.84
C GLU A 10 16.03 4.09 18.04
N LEU A 11 15.58 2.86 17.84
CA LEU A 11 15.47 1.91 18.93
C LEU A 11 16.37 0.76 18.56
N GLY A 12 17.57 0.82 19.13
CA GLY A 12 18.54 -0.25 19.11
C GLY A 12 17.85 -1.57 19.40
N SER A 13 18.11 -2.54 18.53
CA SER A 13 17.82 -3.94 18.78
C SER A 13 18.68 -4.41 19.94
N LEU A 14 18.22 -4.21 21.17
CA LEU A 14 18.67 -4.97 22.33
C LEU A 14 17.44 -5.66 22.91
N HIS A 15 17.41 -6.97 22.70
CA HIS A 15 16.49 -7.94 23.29
C HIS A 15 15.00 -7.68 23.11
N GLY A 16 14.39 -8.29 22.08
CA GLY A 16 13.08 -8.96 22.15
C GLY A 16 11.84 -8.17 22.63
N ILE A 17 11.95 -6.90 23.00
CA ILE A 17 10.86 -6.10 23.55
C ILE A 17 10.15 -5.43 22.39
N LYS A 18 8.99 -5.97 22.05
CA LYS A 18 8.05 -5.35 21.13
C LYS A 18 7.41 -4.15 21.84
N ILE A 19 8.03 -2.98 21.70
CA ILE A 19 7.51 -1.72 22.24
C ILE A 19 6.18 -1.41 21.52
N ARG A 20 5.08 -1.62 22.24
CA ARG A 20 3.73 -1.39 21.74
C ARG A 20 3.31 0.01 22.17
N ILE A 21 3.59 1.00 21.31
CA ILE A 21 3.23 2.41 21.55
C ILE A 21 1.70 2.54 21.48
N PRO A 22 1.00 2.92 22.57
CA PRO A 22 -0.44 3.15 22.54
C PRO A 22 -0.70 4.59 22.06
N GLY A 23 -1.45 4.74 20.97
CA GLY A 23 -1.79 6.05 20.41
C GLY A 23 -2.10 5.99 18.92
N ASN A 24 -2.93 6.92 18.43
CA ASN A 24 -3.44 6.94 17.06
C ASN A 24 -2.28 6.83 16.05
N ARG A 25 -2.31 5.78 15.23
CA ARG A 25 -1.12 5.14 14.65
C ARG A 25 -0.56 5.89 13.44
N LEU A 26 0.18 6.98 13.70
CA LEU A 26 1.04 7.65 12.71
C LEU A 26 2.46 7.04 12.68
N LEU A 27 2.56 5.70 12.73
CA LEU A 27 3.86 5.01 12.77
C LEU A 27 4.16 4.34 11.43
N SER A 28 5.29 4.70 10.83
CA SER A 28 5.84 3.99 9.66
C SER A 28 6.78 2.88 10.13
N ASN A 29 6.58 1.66 9.65
CA ASN A 29 7.52 0.55 9.85
C ASN A 29 8.60 0.48 8.75
N ARG A 30 8.76 1.54 7.96
CA ARG A 30 9.72 1.58 6.85
C ARG A 30 11.09 2.04 7.33
N MET A 31 12.13 1.35 6.90
CA MET A 31 13.52 1.75 7.12
C MET A 31 13.94 2.77 6.06
N VAL A 32 14.58 3.86 6.49
CA VAL A 32 15.18 4.86 5.60
C VAL A 32 16.69 4.76 5.75
N ARG A 33 17.42 4.77 4.62
CA ARG A 33 18.88 4.76 4.59
C ARG A 33 19.37 6.03 3.91
N CYS A 34 20.30 6.72 4.56
CA CYS A 34 20.96 7.88 3.98
C CYS A 34 22.06 7.41 3.03
N LEU A 35 21.99 7.82 1.76
CA LEU A 35 23.05 7.53 0.76
C LEU A 35 24.17 8.58 0.80
N THR A 36 23.85 9.75 1.35
CA THR A 36 24.74 10.91 1.49
C THR A 36 24.55 11.53 2.86
N ASN A 37 25.44 12.44 3.25
CA ASN A 37 25.22 13.31 4.42
C ASN A 37 23.94 14.12 4.19
N VAL A 38 23.00 14.03 5.13
CA VAL A 38 21.71 14.72 5.07
C VAL A 38 21.37 15.30 6.44
N GLU A 39 20.77 16.48 6.44
CA GLU A 39 20.19 17.07 7.64
C GLU A 39 18.73 16.61 7.78
N ALA A 40 18.31 16.30 9.00
CA ALA A 40 16.96 15.86 9.29
C ALA A 40 16.31 16.77 10.35
N PHE A 41 15.04 17.09 10.12
CA PHE A 41 14.21 17.84 11.05
C PHE A 41 13.05 16.96 11.52
N ILE A 42 12.71 17.09 12.80
CA ILE A 42 11.63 16.33 13.42
C ILE A 42 10.53 17.32 13.83
N LEU A 43 9.31 17.02 13.41
CA LEU A 43 8.10 17.70 13.88
C LEU A 43 7.35 16.74 14.80
N ARG A 44 6.89 17.22 15.95
CA ARG A 44 6.07 16.40 16.84
C ARG A 44 4.66 16.29 16.25
N ALA A 45 3.93 15.25 16.67
CA ALA A 45 2.56 15.04 16.21
C ALA A 45 1.65 16.25 16.51
N ALA A 46 1.81 16.87 17.69
CA ALA A 46 1.07 18.07 18.07
C ALA A 46 1.33 19.26 17.15
N ASP A 47 2.60 19.46 16.74
CA ASP A 47 2.97 20.56 15.84
C ASP A 47 2.33 20.36 14.46
N ILE A 48 2.26 19.11 13.98
CA ILE A 48 1.58 18.76 12.73
C ILE A 48 0.07 18.98 12.86
N GLU A 49 -0.53 18.59 13.99
CA GLU A 49 -1.96 18.77 14.25
C GLU A 49 -2.35 20.25 14.23
N GLU A 50 -1.56 21.11 14.87
CA GLU A 50 -1.77 22.56 14.89
C GLU A 50 -1.75 23.14 13.46
N VAL A 51 -0.72 22.82 12.68
CA VAL A 51 -0.60 23.28 11.29
C VAL A 51 -1.79 22.78 10.45
N THR A 52 -2.16 21.51 10.58
CA THR A 52 -3.29 20.97 9.82
C THR A 52 -4.63 21.58 10.21
N SER A 53 -4.78 22.00 11.47
CA SER A 53 -5.97 22.68 11.98
C SER A 53 -6.04 24.12 11.46
N LEU A 54 -4.94 24.87 11.55
CA LEU A 54 -4.87 26.26 11.09
C LEU A 54 -5.09 26.39 9.58
N PHE A 55 -4.54 25.46 8.80
CA PHE A 55 -4.62 25.48 7.33
C PHE A 55 -5.67 24.52 6.76
N ALA A 56 -6.63 24.06 7.57
CA ALA A 56 -7.61 23.04 7.18
C ALA A 56 -8.35 23.38 5.86
N ARG A 57 -8.69 24.67 5.64
CA ARG A 57 -9.36 25.12 4.42
C ARG A 57 -8.44 25.06 3.19
N PHE A 58 -7.17 25.42 3.35
CA PHE A 58 -6.18 25.36 2.27
C PHE A 58 -5.88 23.91 1.86
N LEU A 59 -5.82 23.00 2.84
CA LEU A 59 -5.62 21.56 2.61
C LEU A 59 -6.80 20.88 1.89
N ARG A 60 -7.96 21.54 1.78
CA ARG A 60 -9.09 21.07 0.95
C ARG A 60 -8.93 21.42 -0.53
N ASN A 61 -7.97 22.26 -0.89
CA ASN A 61 -7.71 22.59 -2.28
C ASN A 61 -7.22 21.34 -3.04
N THR A 62 -7.87 21.02 -4.14
CA THR A 62 -7.56 19.84 -4.97
C THR A 62 -6.13 19.83 -5.48
N ARG A 63 -5.54 21.00 -5.78
CA ARG A 63 -4.14 21.11 -6.20
C ARG A 63 -3.18 20.73 -5.07
N VAL A 64 -3.47 21.18 -3.85
CA VAL A 64 -2.67 20.87 -2.65
C VAL A 64 -2.80 19.41 -2.29
N GLN A 65 -4.03 18.86 -2.31
CA GLN A 65 -4.26 17.43 -2.10
C GLN A 65 -3.57 16.57 -3.16
N GLY A 66 -3.58 17.02 -4.42
CA GLY A 66 -2.85 16.38 -5.51
C GLY A 66 -1.36 16.32 -5.21
N ALA A 67 -0.73 17.45 -4.89
CA ALA A 67 0.69 17.50 -4.54
C ALA A 67 1.01 16.58 -3.34
N ILE A 68 0.26 16.67 -2.25
CA ILE A 68 0.45 15.80 -1.07
C ILE A 68 0.32 14.32 -1.45
N ARG A 69 -0.64 13.96 -2.29
CA ARG A 69 -0.87 12.57 -2.70
C ARG A 69 0.22 12.04 -3.63
N TYR A 70 0.62 12.81 -4.63
CA TYR A 70 1.50 12.32 -5.69
C TYR A 70 2.98 12.42 -5.32
N GLU A 71 3.39 13.43 -4.55
CA GLU A 71 4.78 13.57 -4.11
C GLU A 71 5.11 12.64 -2.93
N SER A 72 4.13 12.35 -2.08
CA SER A 72 4.34 11.52 -0.88
C SER A 72 4.79 10.09 -1.24
N PRO A 73 5.97 9.65 -0.77
CA PRO A 73 6.43 8.28 -0.96
C PRO A 73 5.48 7.22 -0.38
N TYR A 74 4.79 7.55 0.71
CA TYR A 74 3.82 6.66 1.35
C TYR A 74 2.63 6.37 0.43
N TRP A 75 2.01 7.42 -0.12
CA TRP A 75 0.84 7.29 -1.00
C TRP A 75 1.19 6.58 -2.31
N ARG A 76 2.37 6.84 -2.90
CA ARG A 76 2.87 6.11 -4.07
C ARG A 76 2.99 4.61 -3.81
N GLY A 77 3.60 4.23 -2.68
CA GLY A 77 3.72 2.82 -2.30
C GLY A 77 2.36 2.14 -2.07
N LEU A 78 1.42 2.85 -1.45
CA LEU A 78 0.07 2.33 -1.20
C LEU A 78 -0.72 2.15 -2.51
N ALA A 79 -0.60 3.10 -3.44
CA ALA A 79 -1.23 3.00 -4.77
C ALA A 79 -0.69 1.79 -5.55
N ALA A 80 0.64 1.63 -5.61
CA ALA A 80 1.26 0.47 -6.26
C ALA A 80 0.77 -0.86 -5.65
N THR A 81 0.71 -0.94 -4.32
CA THR A 81 0.22 -2.13 -3.62
C THR A 81 -1.25 -2.43 -3.97
N ARG A 82 -2.10 -1.41 -4.01
CA ARG A 82 -3.52 -1.57 -4.39
C ARG A 82 -3.69 -2.08 -5.81
N ILE A 83 -2.94 -1.52 -6.77
CA ILE A 83 -2.95 -1.96 -8.16
C ILE A 83 -2.49 -3.41 -8.26
N GLN A 84 -1.39 -3.77 -7.59
CA GLN A 84 -0.87 -5.14 -7.57
C GLN A 84 -1.88 -6.15 -7.01
N VAL A 85 -2.56 -5.81 -5.91
CA VAL A 85 -3.59 -6.67 -5.31
C VAL A 85 -4.77 -6.84 -6.25
N ALA A 86 -5.28 -5.75 -6.84
CA ALA A 86 -6.37 -5.80 -7.80
C ALA A 86 -6.00 -6.67 -9.03
N TRP A 87 -4.77 -6.55 -9.53
CA TRP A 87 -4.27 -7.37 -10.62
C TRP A 87 -4.21 -8.86 -10.24
N ARG A 88 -3.64 -9.20 -9.08
CA ARG A 88 -3.59 -10.60 -8.59
C ARG A 88 -5.00 -11.18 -8.45
N TYR A 89 -5.95 -10.39 -7.94
CA TYR A 89 -7.34 -10.81 -7.84
C TYR A 89 -7.97 -11.08 -9.21
N ARG A 90 -7.78 -10.16 -10.17
CA ARG A 90 -8.24 -10.34 -11.56
C ARG A 90 -7.65 -11.60 -12.19
N LYS A 91 -6.33 -11.81 -12.06
CA LYS A 91 -5.65 -12.99 -12.60
C LYS A 91 -6.20 -14.29 -12.01
N LYS A 92 -6.42 -14.33 -10.69
CA LYS A 92 -7.03 -15.48 -10.01
C LYS A 92 -8.45 -15.75 -10.52
N ARG A 93 -9.26 -14.71 -10.73
CA ARG A 93 -10.61 -14.87 -11.28
C ARG A 93 -10.59 -15.44 -12.70
N LEU A 94 -9.72 -14.94 -13.57
CA LEU A 94 -9.61 -15.41 -14.95
C LEU A 94 -9.22 -16.89 -15.00
N SER A 95 -8.21 -17.30 -14.21
CA SER A 95 -7.80 -18.72 -14.14
C SER A 95 -8.92 -19.67 -13.71
N ARG A 96 -9.82 -19.22 -12.81
CA ARG A 96 -10.99 -20.02 -12.38
C ARG A 96 -12.02 -20.15 -13.49
N THR A 97 -12.26 -19.08 -14.25
CA THR A 97 -13.16 -19.10 -15.39
C THR A 97 -12.62 -20.02 -16.49
N ASP A 98 -11.33 -19.91 -16.82
CA ASP A 98 -10.69 -20.75 -17.84
C ASP A 98 -10.78 -22.24 -17.48
N THR A 99 -10.52 -22.57 -16.21
CA THR A 99 -10.64 -23.95 -15.71
C THR A 99 -12.10 -24.44 -15.75
N SER A 100 -13.07 -23.58 -15.44
CA SER A 100 -14.48 -23.95 -15.51
C SER A 100 -14.93 -24.20 -16.94
N SER A 101 -14.44 -23.39 -17.90
CA SER A 101 -14.74 -23.53 -19.32
C SER A 101 -14.20 -24.86 -19.88
N SER A 102 -12.95 -25.21 -19.56
CA SER A 102 -12.34 -26.47 -20.02
C SER A 102 -12.97 -27.71 -19.37
N LEU A 103 -13.41 -27.62 -18.11
CA LEU A 103 -14.19 -28.69 -17.46
C LEU A 103 -15.56 -28.89 -18.10
N ILE A 104 -16.25 -27.82 -18.50
CA ILE A 104 -17.53 -27.93 -19.20
C ILE A 104 -17.32 -28.55 -20.59
N GLU A 105 -16.30 -28.12 -21.34
CA GLU A 105 -16.00 -28.63 -22.67
C GLU A 105 -15.67 -30.14 -22.64
N SER A 106 -14.84 -30.56 -21.68
CA SER A 106 -14.53 -31.99 -21.49
C SER A 106 -15.75 -32.82 -21.06
N LEU A 107 -16.65 -32.27 -20.25
CA LEU A 107 -17.93 -32.93 -19.91
C LEU A 107 -18.85 -33.08 -21.13
N VAL A 108 -18.94 -32.08 -21.99
CA VAL A 108 -19.73 -32.13 -23.23
C VAL A 108 -19.19 -33.21 -24.17
N ILE A 109 -17.88 -33.22 -24.40
CA ILE A 109 -17.22 -34.24 -25.24
C ILE A 109 -17.43 -35.65 -24.67
N THR A 110 -17.31 -35.81 -23.35
CA THR A 110 -17.50 -37.11 -22.69
C THR A 110 -18.95 -37.60 -22.80
N ARG A 111 -19.93 -36.70 -22.71
CA ARG A 111 -21.35 -37.02 -22.93
C ARG A 111 -21.64 -37.39 -24.39
N ALA A 112 -21.09 -36.66 -25.35
CA ALA A 112 -21.24 -36.97 -26.78
C ALA A 112 -20.71 -38.37 -27.11
N ARG A 113 -19.51 -38.73 -26.65
CA ARG A 113 -18.94 -40.09 -26.81
C ARG A 113 -19.70 -41.20 -26.08
N ARG A 114 -20.61 -40.87 -25.16
CA ARG A 114 -21.44 -41.87 -24.46
C ARG A 114 -22.68 -42.22 -25.29
N HIS A 115 -23.22 -41.25 -26.02
CA HIS A 115 -24.39 -41.42 -26.89
C HIS A 115 -24.07 -42.19 -28.18
N GLU A 116 -22.83 -42.14 -28.68
CA GLU A 116 -22.39 -42.92 -29.85
C GLU A 116 -22.06 -44.39 -29.55
N ARG A 117 -22.03 -44.79 -28.27
CA ARG A 117 -21.70 -46.16 -27.83
C ARG A 117 -22.91 -46.99 -27.38
N THR A 118 -24.09 -46.41 -27.41
CA THR A 118 -25.40 -47.05 -27.17
C THR A 118 -26.14 -47.17 -28.49
#